data_AF-A0A926TH85-F1
#
_entry.id   AF-A0A926TH85-F1
#
_cell.length_a   1.000
_cell.length_b   1.000
_cell.length_c   1.000
_cell.angle_alpha   90.00
_cell.angle_beta   90.00
_cell.angle_gamma   90.00
#
_symmetry.space_group_name_H-M   'P 1'
#
loop_
_entity.id
_entity.type
_entity.pdbx_description
1 polymer ?
#
loop_
_entity_poly.entity_id
_entity_poly.type
_entity_poly.pdbx_seq_one_letter_code
_entity_poly.pdbx_strand_id
1 'polypeptide(L)'
;MNPEVKESEYVDTTTPTYTVESDASLATVSADEQPLLPPATSTTNEQWRQAGERVYTFLASLPEYLSDFFGEYKRPLITLGLIFGSIVSVKLTLALLDAVNDIPLLAPTFELIGFGYTAWFIYRYLGTASSRQELTTKFNSFKDDIVGKS
;
A
#
# COMPACT_ATOMS: atom_id res chain seq x y z
N MET A 1 -43.44 8.45 28.92
CA MET A 1 -42.05 8.42 28.43
C MET A 1 -41.93 9.48 27.35
N ASN A 2 -41.32 10.61 27.70
CA ASN A 2 -41.10 11.78 26.84
C ASN A 2 -39.65 12.22 27.09
N PRO A 3 -38.74 12.19 26.12
CA PRO A 3 -37.35 12.57 26.37
C PRO A 3 -37.19 14.09 26.34
N GLU A 4 -36.73 14.62 27.47
CA GLU A 4 -36.38 16.02 27.71
C GLU A 4 -35.05 16.34 27.01
N VAL A 5 -35.07 17.24 26.03
CA VAL A 5 -33.88 17.69 25.29
C VAL A 5 -33.23 18.81 26.11
N LYS A 6 -32.06 18.53 26.70
CA LYS A 6 -31.20 19.55 27.31
C LYS A 6 -30.29 20.16 26.24
N GLU A 7 -30.61 21.40 25.90
CA GLU A 7 -29.88 22.29 24.99
C GLU A 7 -28.54 22.70 25.66
N SER A 8 -27.42 22.44 24.99
CA SER A 8 -26.09 22.79 25.48
C SER A 8 -25.78 24.26 25.14
N GLU A 9 -25.61 25.04 26.20
CA GLU A 9 -25.18 26.43 26.30
C GLU A 9 -23.94 26.74 25.44
N TYR A 10 -24.11 27.64 24.46
CA TYR A 10 -23.01 28.25 23.70
C TYR A 10 -22.46 29.44 24.49
N VAL A 11 -21.22 29.33 25.00
CA VAL A 11 -20.53 30.44 25.65
C VAL A 11 -19.84 31.28 24.57
N ASP A 12 -20.46 32.43 24.27
CA ASP A 12 -19.94 33.50 23.43
C ASP A 12 -18.83 34.24 24.18
N THR A 13 -17.57 34.06 23.78
CA THR A 13 -16.43 34.76 24.39
C THR A 13 -16.19 36.08 23.66
N THR A 14 -16.84 37.11 24.19
CA THR A 14 -16.53 38.54 24.15
C THR A 14 -15.18 38.94 23.54
N THR A 15 -15.26 39.56 22.37
CA THR A 15 -14.28 40.49 21.78
C THR A 15 -14.10 41.72 22.69
N PRO A 16 -12.88 42.06 23.16
CA PRO A 16 -12.69 43.30 23.90
C PRO A 16 -12.81 44.50 22.96
N THR A 17 -13.87 45.27 23.19
CA THR A 17 -14.07 46.65 22.74
C THR A 17 -12.90 47.53 23.17
N TYR A 18 -12.24 48.17 22.21
CA TYR A 18 -11.48 49.39 22.45
C TYR A 18 -12.13 50.53 21.66
N THR A 19 -12.82 51.38 22.40
CA THR A 19 -13.23 52.72 22.01
C THR A 19 -11.99 53.59 21.85
N VAL A 20 -11.83 54.20 20.67
CA VAL A 20 -10.94 55.36 20.51
C VAL A 20 -11.78 56.51 19.98
N GLU A 21 -11.95 57.51 20.84
CA GLU A 21 -12.51 58.82 20.54
C GLU A 21 -11.71 59.46 19.40
N SER A 22 -12.38 59.77 18.30
CA SER A 22 -11.81 60.47 17.16
C SER A 22 -12.11 61.96 17.32
N ASP A 23 -11.22 62.65 18.03
CA ASP A 23 -11.22 64.11 18.13
C ASP A 23 -10.72 64.70 16.79
N ALA A 24 -11.57 65.51 16.17
CA ALA A 24 -11.31 66.11 14.88
C ALA A 24 -10.39 67.33 15.04
N SER A 25 -9.14 67.21 14.61
CA SER A 25 -8.30 68.38 14.33
C SER A 25 -7.59 68.23 12.98
N LEU A 26 -8.07 69.00 12.01
CA LEU A 26 -7.42 69.28 10.73
C LEU A 26 -6.07 69.97 10.97
N ALA A 27 -4.98 69.30 10.60
CA ALA A 27 -3.70 69.93 10.34
C ALA A 27 -3.14 69.39 9.02
N THR A 28 -3.29 70.20 7.99
CA THR A 28 -2.70 70.04 6.66
C THR A 28 -1.20 70.27 6.75
N VAL A 29 -0.35 69.23 6.66
CA VAL A 29 1.07 69.36 6.27
C VAL A 29 1.55 68.07 5.60
N SER A 30 2.14 68.26 4.42
CA SER A 30 3.05 67.39 3.66
C SER A 30 2.50 66.12 3.00
N ALA A 31 2.39 66.21 1.68
CA ALA A 31 2.46 65.08 0.77
C ALA A 31 3.92 64.60 0.67
N ASP A 32 4.30 63.66 1.52
CA ASP A 32 5.31 62.63 1.26
C ASP A 32 5.20 61.60 2.41
N GLU A 33 5.61 60.36 2.19
CA GLU A 33 5.49 59.23 3.13
C GLU A 33 4.11 58.54 3.16
N GLN A 34 3.77 57.88 2.05
CA GLN A 34 2.95 56.66 2.14
C GLN A 34 3.69 55.62 2.98
N PRO A 35 3.06 54.97 3.98
CA PRO A 35 3.56 53.70 4.49
C PRO A 35 3.44 52.69 3.35
N LEU A 36 4.55 52.45 2.66
CA LEU A 36 4.66 51.38 1.67
C LEU A 36 4.50 50.06 2.42
N LEU A 37 3.30 49.49 2.37
CA LEU A 37 3.12 48.07 2.67
C LEU A 37 4.10 47.29 1.77
N PRO A 38 4.92 46.37 2.30
CA PRO A 38 5.81 45.59 1.45
C PRO A 38 4.95 44.83 0.42
N PRO A 39 5.40 44.72 -0.84
CA PRO A 39 4.61 44.09 -1.88
C PRO A 39 4.40 42.62 -1.51
N ALA A 40 3.14 42.26 -1.20
CA ALA A 40 2.70 40.92 -0.80
C ALA A 40 2.88 39.83 -1.88
N THR A 41 3.63 40.11 -2.94
CA THR A 41 3.85 39.21 -4.09
C THR A 41 5.33 38.85 -4.31
N SER A 42 6.26 39.47 -3.58
CA SER A 42 7.70 39.15 -3.66
C SER A 42 8.04 37.89 -2.84
N THR A 43 7.48 37.75 -1.64
CA THR A 43 7.78 36.62 -0.74
C THR A 43 7.19 35.29 -1.23
N THR A 44 5.97 35.30 -1.78
CA THR A 44 5.24 34.07 -2.19
C THR A 44 5.90 33.38 -3.38
N ASN A 45 6.31 34.12 -4.40
CA ASN A 45 6.94 33.55 -5.58
C ASN A 45 8.34 32.97 -5.28
N GLU A 46 9.10 33.63 -4.40
CA GLU A 46 10.38 33.13 -3.93
C GLU A 46 10.22 31.86 -3.07
N GLN A 47 9.20 31.80 -2.21
CA GLN A 47 8.87 30.61 -1.43
C GLN A 47 8.45 29.42 -2.31
N TRP A 48 7.66 29.64 -3.37
CA TRP A 48 7.28 28.57 -4.31
C TRP A 48 8.46 28.02 -5.10
N ARG A 49 9.40 28.88 -5.50
CA ARG A 49 10.64 28.44 -6.14
C ARG A 49 11.51 27.63 -5.19
N GLN A 50 11.66 28.08 -3.94
CA GLN A 50 12.40 27.35 -2.91
C GLN A 50 11.74 26.01 -2.56
N ALA A 51 10.41 25.96 -2.47
CA ALA A 51 9.67 24.72 -2.24
C ALA A 51 9.86 23.74 -3.41
N GLY A 52 9.77 24.23 -4.65
CA GLY A 52 10.03 23.43 -5.85
C GLY A 52 11.46 22.88 -5.89
N GLU A 53 12.44 23.68 -5.51
CA GLU A 53 13.85 23.27 -5.47
C GLU A 53 14.12 22.22 -4.38
N ARG A 54 13.51 22.36 -3.20
CA ARG A 54 13.57 21.34 -2.13
C ARG A 54 12.90 20.03 -2.56
N VAL A 55 11.75 20.09 -3.21
CA VAL A 55 11.04 18.91 -3.74
C VAL A 55 11.84 18.25 -4.86
N TYR A 56 12.43 19.02 -5.77
CA TYR A 56 13.30 18.51 -6.82
C TYR A 56 14.54 17.82 -6.24
N THR A 57 15.16 18.43 -5.22
CA THR A 57 16.35 17.85 -4.56
C THR A 57 15.99 16.52 -3.89
N PHE A 58 14.85 16.45 -3.19
CA PHE A 58 14.35 15.22 -2.60
C PHE A 58 14.00 14.16 -3.66
N LEU A 59 13.32 14.53 -4.75
CA LEU A 59 12.99 13.62 -5.86
C LEU A 59 14.24 13.12 -6.60
N ALA A 60 15.24 13.98 -6.79
CA ALA A 60 16.51 13.61 -7.41
C ALA A 60 17.29 12.60 -6.56
N SER A 61 17.18 12.71 -5.22
CA SER A 61 17.75 11.73 -4.28
C SER A 61 16.87 10.51 -4.01
N LEU A 62 15.60 10.49 -4.46
CA LEU A 62 14.68 9.36 -4.30
C LEU A 62 15.27 8.03 -4.79
N PRO A 63 15.84 7.93 -6.02
CA PRO A 63 16.42 6.67 -6.48
C PRO A 63 17.55 6.16 -5.58
N GLU A 64 18.34 7.07 -5.00
CA GLU A 64 19.44 6.71 -4.09
C GLU A 64 18.89 6.18 -2.76
N TYR A 65 17.92 6.88 -2.15
CA TYR A 65 17.24 6.39 -0.94
C TYR A 65 16.50 5.07 -1.15
N LEU A 66 15.86 4.89 -2.31
CA LEU A 66 15.15 3.66 -2.64
C LEU A 66 16.12 2.51 -2.87
N SER A 67 17.27 2.76 -3.50
CA SER A 67 18.34 1.79 -3.68
C SER A 67 18.91 1.36 -2.33
N ASP A 68 19.25 2.30 -1.45
CA ASP A 68 19.79 2.00 -0.12
C ASP A 68 18.77 1.26 0.75
N PHE A 69 17.50 1.67 0.71
CA PHE A 69 16.43 0.98 1.42
C PHE A 69 16.22 -0.45 0.90
N PHE A 70 16.07 -0.66 -0.40
CA PHE A 70 15.92 -2.02 -0.93
C PHE A 70 17.18 -2.87 -0.74
N GLY A 71 18.37 -2.26 -0.72
CA GLY A 71 19.64 -2.90 -0.43
C GLY A 71 19.72 -3.38 1.02
N GLU A 72 19.52 -2.48 1.98
CA GLU A 72 19.61 -2.74 3.42
C GLU A 72 18.46 -3.65 3.89
N TYR A 73 17.24 -3.40 3.43
CA TYR A 73 16.04 -4.13 3.84
C TYR A 73 15.72 -5.31 2.91
N LYS A 74 16.61 -5.72 2.00
CA LYS A 74 16.35 -6.80 1.05
C LYS A 74 15.85 -8.08 1.74
N ARG A 75 16.53 -8.51 2.80
CA ARG A 75 16.17 -9.73 3.54
C ARG A 75 14.80 -9.63 4.23
N PRO A 76 14.54 -8.63 5.10
CA PRO A 76 13.23 -8.50 5.73
C PRO A 76 12.10 -8.22 4.74
N LEU A 77 12.34 -7.47 3.65
CA LEU A 77 11.35 -7.26 2.59
C LEU A 77 10.96 -8.57 1.89
N ILE A 78 11.94 -9.43 1.56
CA ILE A 78 11.65 -10.73 0.99
C ILE A 78 10.85 -11.59 1.99
N THR A 79 11.24 -11.61 3.25
CA THR A 79 10.51 -12.37 4.27
C THR A 79 9.08 -11.87 4.44
N LEU A 80 8.89 -10.56 4.54
CA LEU A 80 7.57 -9.95 4.68
C LEU A 80 6.74 -10.14 3.41
N GLY A 81 7.37 -10.05 2.24
CA GLY A 81 6.78 -10.35 0.95
C GLY A 81 6.37 -11.82 0.81
N LEU A 82 7.14 -12.76 1.37
CA LEU A 82 6.77 -14.18 1.42
C LEU A 82 5.63 -14.43 2.38
N ILE A 83 5.62 -13.79 3.56
CA ILE A 83 4.51 -13.91 4.51
C ILE A 83 3.23 -13.36 3.88
N PHE A 84 3.27 -12.13 3.39
CA PHE A 84 2.13 -11.49 2.73
C PHE A 84 1.69 -12.28 1.49
N GLY A 85 2.66 -12.67 0.65
CA GLY A 85 2.43 -13.50 -0.52
C GLY A 85 1.77 -14.82 -0.17
N SER A 86 2.22 -15.50 0.91
CA SER A 86 1.60 -16.75 1.36
C SER A 86 0.14 -16.57 1.78
N ILE A 87 -0.18 -15.48 2.49
CA ILE A 87 -1.56 -15.17 2.90
C ILE A 87 -2.43 -14.92 1.67
N VAL A 88 -1.93 -14.12 0.72
CA VAL A 88 -2.63 -13.83 -0.54
C VAL A 88 -2.80 -15.11 -1.36
N SER A 89 -1.77 -15.95 -1.47
CA SER A 89 -1.85 -17.24 -2.16
C SER A 89 -2.92 -18.15 -1.54
N VAL A 90 -2.96 -18.27 -0.21
CA VAL A 90 -4.00 -19.06 0.47
C VAL A 90 -5.38 -18.49 0.17
N LYS A 91 -5.57 -17.18 0.28
CA LYS A 91 -6.86 -16.53 -0.06
C LYS A 91 -7.25 -16.77 -1.52
N LEU A 92 -6.31 -16.67 -2.45
CA LEU A 92 -6.52 -16.92 -3.86
C LEU A 92 -6.90 -18.38 -4.12
N THR A 93 -6.22 -19.34 -3.50
CA THR A 93 -6.56 -20.76 -3.60
C THR A 93 -7.96 -21.05 -3.05
N LEU A 94 -8.34 -20.45 -1.92
CA LEU A 94 -9.69 -20.57 -1.38
C LEU A 94 -10.74 -19.96 -2.32
N ALA A 95 -10.49 -18.76 -2.85
CA ALA A 95 -11.39 -18.12 -3.80
C ALA A 95 -11.54 -18.93 -5.10
N LEU A 96 -10.46 -19.56 -5.57
CA LEU A 96 -10.51 -20.47 -6.71
C LEU A 96 -11.34 -21.71 -6.40
N LEU A 97 -11.18 -22.30 -5.21
CA LEU A 97 -11.97 -23.45 -4.78
C LEU A 97 -13.46 -23.09 -4.68
N ASP A 98 -13.79 -21.92 -4.12
CA ASP A 98 -15.15 -21.41 -4.06
C ASP A 98 -15.73 -21.26 -5.47
N ALA A 99 -15.00 -20.61 -6.39
CA ALA A 99 -15.44 -20.43 -7.77
C ALA A 99 -15.64 -21.76 -8.54
N VAL A 100 -14.82 -22.77 -8.28
CA VAL A 100 -14.97 -24.11 -8.85
C VAL A 100 -16.23 -24.80 -8.32
N ASN A 101 -16.52 -24.65 -7.02
CA ASN A 101 -17.70 -25.23 -6.39
C ASN A 101 -19.00 -24.52 -6.82
N ASP A 102 -18.93 -23.22 -7.15
CA ASP A 102 -20.07 -22.45 -7.64
C ASP A 102 -20.51 -22.84 -9.06
N ILE A 103 -19.63 -23.46 -9.85
CA ILE A 103 -19.98 -23.97 -11.17
C ILE A 103 -20.44 -25.42 -11.04
N PRO A 104 -21.75 -25.69 -11.18
CA PRO A 104 -22.23 -27.07 -11.18
C PRO A 104 -21.54 -27.83 -12.31
N LEU A 105 -21.05 -29.05 -12.00
CA LEU A 105 -20.25 -29.95 -12.86
C LEU A 105 -18.72 -29.81 -12.82
N LEU A 106 -18.12 -28.67 -12.43
CA LEU A 106 -16.64 -28.59 -12.37
C LEU A 106 -16.05 -29.40 -11.22
N ALA A 107 -16.59 -29.25 -10.01
CA ALA A 107 -16.16 -30.03 -8.85
C ALA A 107 -16.19 -31.55 -9.11
N PRO A 108 -17.32 -32.17 -9.54
CA PRO A 108 -17.35 -33.61 -9.79
C PRO A 108 -16.52 -34.05 -11.00
N THR A 109 -16.31 -33.20 -12.02
CA THR A 109 -15.41 -33.56 -13.13
C THR A 109 -13.96 -33.56 -12.69
N PHE A 110 -13.50 -32.57 -11.90
CA PHE A 110 -12.15 -32.59 -11.33
C PHE A 110 -11.93 -33.77 -10.38
N GLU A 111 -12.93 -34.15 -9.59
CA GLU A 111 -12.88 -35.36 -8.77
C GLU A 111 -12.70 -36.61 -9.63
N LEU A 112 -13.52 -36.78 -10.68
CA LEU A 112 -13.41 -37.92 -11.60
C LEU A 112 -12.06 -37.96 -12.32
N ILE A 113 -11.56 -36.80 -12.77
CA ILE A 113 -10.25 -36.65 -13.39
C ILE A 113 -9.15 -37.04 -12.40
N GLY A 114 -9.21 -36.54 -11.17
CA GLY A 114 -8.26 -36.84 -10.11
C GLY A 114 -8.22 -38.33 -9.78
N PHE A 115 -9.38 -38.96 -9.60
CA PHE A 115 -9.48 -40.41 -9.41
C PHE A 115 -8.97 -41.19 -10.62
N GLY A 116 -9.31 -40.78 -11.84
CA GLY A 116 -8.83 -41.42 -13.07
C GLY A 116 -7.31 -41.40 -13.17
N TYR A 117 -6.69 -40.23 -12.98
CA TYR A 117 -5.23 -40.12 -12.99
C TYR A 117 -4.57 -40.87 -11.84
N THR A 118 -5.16 -40.84 -10.63
CA THR A 118 -4.62 -41.56 -9.48
C THR A 118 -4.67 -43.07 -9.69
N ALA A 119 -5.81 -43.61 -10.14
CA ALA A 119 -5.95 -45.03 -10.45
C ALA A 119 -5.00 -45.47 -11.58
N TRP A 120 -4.90 -44.68 -12.66
CA TRP A 120 -3.96 -44.92 -13.74
C TRP A 120 -2.50 -44.88 -13.28
N PHE A 121 -2.14 -43.90 -12.45
CA PHE A 121 -0.79 -43.76 -11.90
C PHE A 121 -0.40 -44.96 -11.04
N ILE A 122 -1.29 -45.38 -10.13
CA ILE A 122 -1.07 -46.57 -9.30
C ILE A 122 -0.88 -47.80 -10.18
N TYR A 123 -1.78 -48.03 -11.14
CA TYR A 123 -1.67 -49.16 -12.06
C TYR A 123 -0.36 -49.15 -12.85
N ARG A 124 0.02 -47.99 -13.42
CA ARG A 124 1.18 -47.85 -14.32
C ARG A 124 2.54 -47.84 -13.61
N TYR A 125 2.63 -47.25 -12.41
CA TYR A 125 3.90 -47.00 -11.73
C TYR A 125 4.09 -47.83 -10.46
N LEU A 126 2.99 -48.25 -9.80
CA LEU A 126 3.06 -49.04 -8.57
C LEU A 126 2.74 -50.52 -8.79
N GLY A 127 2.20 -50.93 -9.94
CA GLY A 127 1.82 -52.32 -10.21
C GLY A 127 2.98 -53.32 -10.24
N THR A 128 4.16 -52.92 -10.73
CA THR A 128 5.30 -53.82 -10.95
C THR A 128 6.59 -53.26 -10.35
N ALA A 129 7.49 -54.12 -9.88
CA ALA A 129 8.77 -53.72 -9.30
C ALA A 129 9.61 -52.84 -10.26
N SER A 130 9.68 -53.20 -11.54
CA SER A 130 10.35 -52.41 -12.58
C SER A 130 9.77 -50.99 -12.71
N SER A 131 8.44 -50.86 -12.70
CA SER A 131 7.77 -49.55 -12.80
C SER A 131 7.99 -48.67 -11.57
N ARG A 132 8.10 -49.26 -10.37
CA ARG A 132 8.46 -48.54 -9.14
C ARG A 132 9.91 -48.04 -9.18
N GLN A 133 10.81 -48.85 -9.74
CA GLN A 133 12.21 -48.48 -9.92
C GLN A 133 12.35 -47.36 -10.97
N GLU A 134 11.62 -47.44 -12.09
CA GLU A 134 11.53 -46.37 -13.09
C GLU A 134 11.05 -45.05 -12.47
N LEU A 135 9.99 -45.09 -11.65
CA LEU A 135 9.45 -43.92 -10.95
C LEU A 135 10.48 -43.30 -10.01
N THR A 136 11.16 -44.12 -9.20
CA THR A 136 12.16 -43.65 -8.23
C THR A 136 13.36 -43.01 -8.94
N THR A 137 13.85 -43.62 -10.02
CA THR A 137 14.93 -43.05 -10.83
C THR A 137 14.52 -41.70 -11.43
N LYS A 138 13.32 -41.62 -12.03
CA LYS A 138 12.80 -40.37 -12.60
C LYS A 138 12.62 -39.28 -11.54
N PHE A 139 12.11 -39.65 -10.37
CA PHE A 139 11.93 -38.73 -9.25
C PHE A 139 13.28 -38.17 -8.75
N ASN A 140 14.30 -39.04 -8.62
CA ASN A 140 15.63 -38.62 -8.23
C ASN A 140 16.27 -37.68 -9.24
N SER A 141 16.18 -37.99 -10.55
CA SER A 141 16.68 -37.11 -11.60
C SER A 141 15.98 -35.74 -11.59
N PHE A 142 14.65 -35.72 -11.45
CA PHE A 142 13.89 -34.47 -11.36
C PHE A 142 14.26 -33.63 -10.12
N LYS A 143 14.44 -34.29 -8.97
CA LYS A 143 14.93 -33.63 -7.74
C LYS A 143 16.30 -33.01 -7.96
N ASP A 144 17.20 -33.74 -8.61
CA ASP A 144 18.56 -33.28 -8.90
C ASP A 144 18.54 -32.09 -9.87
N ASP A 145 17.61 -32.05 -10.83
CA ASP A 145 17.46 -30.93 -11.77
C ASP A 145 16.97 -29.64 -11.09
N ILE A 146 16.11 -29.74 -10.07
CA ILE A 146 15.55 -28.56 -9.38
C ILE A 146 16.42 -28.09 -8.22
N VAL A 147 16.90 -29.02 -7.39
CA VAL A 147 17.59 -28.72 -6.13
C VAL A 147 19.11 -28.78 -6.29
N GLY A 148 19.59 -29.35 -7.39
CA GLY A 148 21.01 -29.66 -7.62
C GLY A 148 21.39 -31.05 -7.12
N LYS A 149 22.37 -31.67 -7.78
CA LYS A 149 22.94 -32.96 -7.35
C LYS A 149 23.58 -32.78 -5.97
N SER A 150 23.13 -33.59 -5.00
CA SER A 150 23.82 -33.80 -3.71
C SER A 150 24.57 -35.11 -3.76
#